data_AF-A0AA36MGZ9-F1
#
_entry.id   AF-A0AA36MGZ9-F1
#
_cell.length_a   1.000
_cell.length_b   1.000
_cell.length_c   1.000
_cell.angle_alpha   90.00
_cell.angle_beta   90.00
_cell.angle_gamma   90.00
#
_symmetry.space_group_name_H-M   'P 1'
#
loop_
_entity.id
_entity.type
_entity.pdbx_description
1 polymer ?
#
loop_
_entity_poly.entity_id
_entity_poly.type
_entity_poly.pdbx_seq_one_letter_code
_entity_poly.pdbx_strand_id
1 'polypeptide(L)'
;MLRCVAVLLVAAQGAVIGRDTPVQAVPGQAQVPPLTPAVRLAELLRQARPSVLLQHLIKADPREDKDLPVVHVGPTTDADIDKMVKKEQGKAWQSVGTMAMVFVIYIATVVGLAFIYTKLWKDPEIDVQAEEPVDHFEHGAFSCLEDMHVCFLALCCMPCRWADTMNAAGLLGFWSALMLFLVVSFFRSWAQEYDPVLGLIAWLAGVAVFVYYRQQLRRVFSIKNDTMDQVKDVGLWMCCCWCAAAQEARQVRQTKKMEV
;
A
#
# COMPACT_ATOMS: atom_id res chain seq x y z
N MET A 1 6.08 7.18 2.93
CA MET A 1 6.54 7.66 1.60
C MET A 1 7.85 7.03 1.14
N LEU A 2 8.96 7.12 1.89
CA LEU A 2 10.26 6.56 1.45
C LEU A 2 10.22 5.07 1.08
N ARG A 3 9.45 4.24 1.80
CA ARG A 3 9.33 2.81 1.46
C ARG A 3 8.51 2.55 0.18
N CYS A 4 7.53 3.39 -0.16
CA CYS A 4 6.81 3.26 -1.44
C CYS A 4 7.68 3.71 -2.62
N VAL A 5 8.47 4.78 -2.43
CA VAL A 5 9.50 5.20 -3.40
C VAL A 5 10.57 4.11 -3.55
N ALA A 6 11.01 3.50 -2.44
CA ALA A 6 11.97 2.40 -2.48
C ALA A 6 11.40 1.14 -3.17
N VAL A 7 10.13 0.78 -2.92
CA VAL A 7 9.47 -0.35 -3.60
C VAL A 7 9.29 -0.06 -5.10
N LEU A 8 8.94 1.17 -5.48
CA LEU A 8 8.86 1.57 -6.89
C LEU A 8 10.24 1.61 -7.56
N LEU A 9 11.28 2.04 -6.85
CA LEU A 9 12.67 1.99 -7.35
C LEU A 9 13.17 0.55 -7.50
N VAL A 10 12.83 -0.34 -6.58
CA VAL A 10 13.18 -1.77 -6.67
C VAL A 10 12.38 -2.46 -7.79
N ALA A 11 11.10 -2.14 -7.96
CA ALA A 11 10.29 -2.64 -9.07
C ALA A 11 10.78 -2.12 -10.43
N ALA A 12 11.19 -0.84 -10.50
CA ALA A 12 11.81 -0.26 -11.69
C ALA A 12 13.17 -0.90 -12.02
N GLN A 13 13.95 -1.30 -11.01
CA GLN A 13 15.20 -2.04 -11.19
C GLN A 13 14.96 -3.48 -11.66
N GLY A 14 13.87 -4.13 -11.24
CA GLY A 14 13.48 -5.47 -11.69
C GLY A 14 13.02 -5.53 -13.15
N ALA A 15 12.39 -4.46 -13.64
CA ALA A 15 11.88 -4.40 -15.02
C ALA A 15 12.98 -4.26 -16.10
N VAL A 16 14.21 -3.92 -15.72
CA VAL A 16 15.34 -3.75 -16.65
C VAL A 16 16.08 -5.08 -16.93
N ILE A 17 15.84 -6.15 -16.15
CA ILE A 17 16.56 -7.44 -16.23
C ILE A 17 15.71 -8.55 -16.87
N GLY A 18 14.89 -8.22 -17.87
CA GLY A 18 14.03 -9.18 -18.57
C GLY A 18 14.08 -8.99 -20.08
N ARG A 19 15.25 -9.17 -20.70
CA ARG A 19 15.35 -9.40 -22.15
C ARG A 19 15.47 -10.89 -22.43
N ASP A 20 14.68 -11.31 -23.42
CA ASP A 20 14.33 -12.68 -23.74
C ASP A 20 15.54 -13.54 -24.12
N THR A 21 15.73 -14.65 -23.42
CA THR A 21 16.43 -15.80 -24.00
C THR A 21 15.38 -16.70 -24.66
N PRO A 22 15.45 -16.94 -25.98
CA PRO A 22 14.54 -17.87 -26.65
C PRO A 22 14.79 -19.29 -26.12
N VAL A 23 13.76 -19.86 -25.50
CA VAL A 23 13.74 -21.26 -25.08
C VAL A 23 13.66 -22.12 -26.34
N GLN A 24 14.75 -22.83 -26.66
CA GLN A 24 14.75 -23.82 -27.72
C GLN A 24 13.84 -24.99 -27.34
N ALA A 25 12.90 -25.32 -28.22
CA ALA A 25 11.99 -26.43 -28.07
C ALA A 25 12.75 -27.76 -28.13
N VAL A 26 12.69 -28.54 -27.05
CA VAL A 26 13.19 -29.91 -27.02
C VAL A 26 12.18 -30.83 -27.70
N PRO A 27 12.52 -31.52 -28.81
CA PRO A 27 11.61 -32.45 -29.46
C PRO A 27 11.49 -33.73 -28.63
N GLY A 28 10.26 -34.15 -28.31
CA GLY A 28 9.98 -35.49 -27.74
C GLY A 28 9.25 -35.54 -26.39
N GLN A 29 8.79 -34.42 -25.82
CA GLN A 29 7.97 -34.48 -24.61
C GLN A 29 6.48 -34.70 -24.92
N ALA A 30 5.94 -35.79 -24.37
CA ALA A 30 4.53 -36.15 -24.45
C ALA A 30 3.65 -35.06 -23.79
N GLN A 31 2.51 -34.75 -24.44
CA GLN A 31 1.52 -33.80 -23.93
C GLN A 31 0.96 -34.25 -22.59
N VAL A 32 1.26 -33.50 -21.53
CA VAL A 32 0.65 -33.66 -20.21
C VAL A 32 -0.71 -32.94 -20.22
N PRO A 33 -1.80 -33.57 -19.73
CA PRO A 33 -3.14 -32.98 -19.74
C PRO A 33 -3.21 -31.68 -18.90
N PRO A 34 -4.18 -30.79 -19.19
CA PRO A 34 -4.31 -29.51 -18.51
C PRO A 34 -4.64 -29.70 -17.01
N LEU A 35 -3.70 -29.32 -16.15
CA LEU A 35 -3.89 -29.29 -14.70
C LEU A 35 -4.90 -28.22 -14.27
N THR A 36 -5.71 -28.52 -13.26
CA THR A 36 -6.67 -27.58 -12.66
C THR A 36 -5.94 -26.42 -11.93
N PRO A 37 -6.59 -25.25 -11.74
CA PRO A 37 -5.95 -24.07 -11.14
C PRO A 37 -5.36 -24.34 -9.75
N ALA A 38 -5.98 -25.20 -8.95
CA ALA A 38 -5.49 -25.58 -7.63
C ALA A 38 -4.18 -26.38 -7.70
N VAL A 39 -4.06 -27.29 -8.67
CA VAL A 39 -2.81 -28.05 -8.87
C VAL A 39 -1.74 -27.14 -9.46
N ARG A 40 -2.10 -26.18 -10.33
CA ARG A 40 -1.14 -25.13 -10.78
C ARG A 40 -0.64 -24.28 -9.63
N LEU A 41 -1.50 -23.89 -8.68
CA LEU A 41 -1.08 -23.09 -7.52
C LEU A 41 -0.21 -23.92 -6.56
N ALA A 42 -0.56 -25.18 -6.31
CA ALA A 42 0.26 -26.09 -5.51
C ALA A 42 1.62 -26.34 -6.18
N GLU A 43 1.65 -26.48 -7.51
CA GLU A 43 2.89 -26.66 -8.27
C GLU A 43 3.71 -25.37 -8.32
N LEU A 44 3.08 -24.19 -8.39
CA LEU A 44 3.76 -22.89 -8.28
C LEU A 44 4.31 -22.64 -6.89
N LEU A 45 3.61 -23.04 -5.83
CA LEU A 45 4.12 -22.99 -4.45
C LEU A 45 5.25 -23.99 -4.22
N ARG A 46 5.21 -25.13 -4.91
CA ARG A 46 6.28 -26.15 -4.91
C ARG A 46 7.50 -25.73 -5.75
N GLN A 47 7.27 -25.01 -6.84
CA GLN A 47 8.30 -24.48 -7.75
C GLN A 47 8.80 -23.08 -7.38
N ALA A 48 8.13 -22.38 -6.45
CA ALA A 48 8.63 -21.18 -5.81
C ALA A 48 9.92 -21.58 -5.09
N ARG A 49 11.02 -21.52 -5.84
CA ARG A 49 12.35 -21.85 -5.37
C ARG A 49 12.55 -21.06 -4.10
N PRO A 50 12.86 -21.71 -2.97
CA PRO A 50 13.33 -20.95 -1.84
C PRO A 50 14.51 -20.14 -2.35
N SER A 51 14.50 -18.84 -2.05
CA SER A 51 15.44 -17.84 -2.58
C SER A 51 16.86 -18.40 -2.67
N VAL A 52 17.68 -17.89 -3.60
CA VAL A 52 19.08 -18.30 -3.84
C VAL A 52 19.88 -18.56 -2.56
N LEU A 53 19.52 -17.89 -1.45
CA LEU A 53 20.00 -18.16 -0.09
C LEU A 53 19.77 -19.61 0.42
N LEU A 54 18.59 -20.21 0.22
CA LEU A 54 18.32 -21.60 0.62
C LEU A 54 18.96 -22.61 -0.32
N GLN A 55 19.14 -22.28 -1.61
CA GLN A 55 19.89 -23.14 -2.52
C GLN A 55 21.39 -23.14 -2.19
N HIS A 56 21.94 -22.04 -1.66
CA HIS A 56 23.28 -22.03 -1.07
C HIS A 56 23.35 -22.80 0.26
N LEU A 57 22.29 -22.79 1.08
CA LEU A 57 22.23 -23.60 2.30
C LEU A 57 22.07 -25.11 2.02
N ILE A 58 21.38 -25.49 0.94
CA ILE A 58 21.16 -26.91 0.56
C ILE A 58 22.33 -27.47 -0.27
N LYS A 59 23.09 -26.63 -0.98
CA LYS A 59 24.34 -27.04 -1.65
C LYS A 59 25.58 -26.97 -0.76
N ALA A 60 25.42 -26.80 0.55
CA ALA A 60 26.51 -27.10 1.48
C ALA A 60 26.92 -28.56 1.29
N ASP A 61 28.17 -28.75 0.88
CA ASP A 61 28.79 -30.02 0.53
C ASP A 61 28.66 -31.04 1.68
N PRO A 62 28.16 -32.27 1.47
CA PRO A 62 28.15 -33.33 2.49
C PRO A 62 29.56 -33.84 2.86
N ARG A 63 30.62 -33.17 2.41
CA ARG A 63 32.01 -33.54 2.71
C ARG A 63 32.37 -33.14 4.13
N GLU A 64 32.28 -34.14 4.99
CA GLU A 64 33.31 -34.45 5.99
C GLU A 64 33.66 -33.32 6.96
N ASP A 65 32.64 -32.73 7.60
CA ASP A 65 32.86 -31.94 8.80
C ASP A 65 32.91 -32.88 10.02
N LYS A 66 33.97 -33.70 10.07
CA LYS A 66 34.26 -34.59 11.21
C LYS A 66 34.80 -33.83 12.43
N ASP A 67 35.02 -32.52 12.30
CA ASP A 67 35.60 -31.65 13.32
C ASP A 67 34.66 -30.49 13.74
N LEU A 68 33.38 -30.52 13.35
CA LEU A 68 32.39 -29.60 13.92
C LEU A 68 32.36 -29.83 15.44
N PRO A 69 32.74 -28.84 16.27
CA PRO A 69 32.69 -29.01 17.71
C PRO A 69 31.26 -29.36 18.08
N VAL A 70 31.07 -30.56 18.62
CA VAL A 70 29.81 -30.94 19.25
C VAL A 70 29.63 -29.94 20.38
N VAL A 71 28.83 -28.90 20.12
CA VAL A 71 28.42 -27.96 21.15
C VAL A 71 27.53 -28.76 22.08
N HIS A 72 28.12 -29.25 23.17
CA HIS A 72 27.36 -29.81 24.27
C HIS A 72 26.53 -28.68 24.85
N VAL A 73 25.28 -28.58 24.38
CA VAL A 73 24.28 -27.74 25.01
C VAL A 73 23.96 -28.42 26.34
N GLY A 74 24.59 -27.92 27.41
CA GLY A 74 24.24 -28.34 28.76
C GLY A 74 22.76 -28.06 29.05
N PRO A 75 22.19 -28.68 30.10
CA PRO A 75 20.80 -28.41 30.49
C PRO A 75 20.63 -26.91 30.71
N THR A 76 19.72 -26.31 29.96
CA THR A 76 19.39 -24.89 30.10
C THR A 76 18.82 -24.68 31.49
N THR A 77 19.47 -23.86 32.32
CA THR A 77 18.96 -23.58 33.66
C THR A 77 17.76 -22.64 33.56
N ASP A 78 16.81 -22.72 34.50
CA ASP A 78 15.66 -21.80 34.56
C ASP A 78 16.11 -20.33 34.56
N ALA A 79 17.26 -20.05 35.19
CA ALA A 79 17.87 -18.73 35.21
C ALA A 79 18.31 -18.24 33.81
N ASP A 80 18.71 -19.14 32.91
CA ASP A 80 19.07 -18.78 31.54
C ASP A 80 17.82 -18.53 30.68
N ILE A 81 16.76 -19.33 30.89
CA ILE A 81 15.45 -19.09 30.25
C ILE A 81 14.91 -17.70 30.65
N ASP A 82 14.94 -17.36 31.94
CA ASP A 82 14.51 -16.04 32.42
C ASP A 82 15.30 -14.88 31.82
N LYS A 83 16.63 -15.04 31.67
CA LYS A 83 17.48 -14.04 31.02
C LYS A 83 17.11 -13.88 29.55
N MET A 84 16.86 -14.98 28.83
CA MET A 84 16.44 -14.95 27.43
C MET A 84 15.08 -14.26 27.28
N VAL A 85 14.10 -14.60 28.12
CA VAL A 85 12.76 -13.98 28.12
C VAL A 85 12.86 -12.48 28.38
N LYS A 86 13.58 -12.04 29.42
CA LYS A 86 13.76 -10.60 29.72
C LYS A 86 14.44 -9.85 28.59
N LYS A 87 15.44 -10.46 27.94
CA LYS A 87 16.14 -9.86 26.80
C LYS A 87 15.22 -9.68 25.60
N GLU A 88 14.41 -10.68 25.27
CA GLU A 88 13.44 -10.59 24.17
C GLU A 88 12.31 -9.61 24.48
N GLN A 89 11.80 -9.61 25.72
CA GLN A 89 10.83 -8.61 26.18
C GLN A 89 11.38 -7.18 26.05
N GLY A 90 12.63 -6.94 26.46
CA GLY A 90 13.27 -5.62 26.37
C GLY A 90 13.36 -5.11 24.92
N LYS A 91 13.73 -5.98 23.97
CA LYS A 91 13.76 -5.63 22.54
C LYS A 91 12.37 -5.30 22.00
N ALA A 92 11.35 -6.08 22.38
CA ALA A 92 9.98 -5.83 21.96
C ALA A 92 9.49 -4.45 22.43
N TRP A 93 9.71 -4.10 23.69
CA TRP A 93 9.37 -2.79 24.23
C TRP A 93 10.11 -1.64 23.55
N GLN A 94 11.39 -1.83 23.22
CA GLN A 94 12.16 -0.84 22.46
C GLN A 94 11.59 -0.63 21.05
N SER A 95 11.18 -1.69 20.36
CA SER A 95 10.53 -1.60 19.05
C SER A 95 9.19 -0.86 19.15
N VAL A 96 8.35 -1.24 20.12
CA VAL A 96 7.05 -0.58 20.37
C VAL A 96 7.24 0.90 20.68
N GLY A 97 8.19 1.26 21.55
CA GLY A 97 8.49 2.64 21.89
C GLY A 97 8.97 3.46 20.69
N THR A 98 9.83 2.89 19.85
CA THR A 98 10.31 3.53 18.62
C THR A 98 9.16 3.77 17.63
N MET A 99 8.30 2.76 17.44
CA MET A 99 7.10 2.85 16.59
C MET A 99 6.13 3.93 17.08
N ALA A 100 5.85 3.96 18.38
CA ALA A 100 4.97 4.97 18.98
C ALA A 100 5.53 6.38 18.79
N MET A 101 6.83 6.58 19.04
CA MET A 101 7.49 7.87 18.86
C MET A 101 7.41 8.37 17.41
N VAL A 102 7.73 7.51 16.43
CA VAL A 102 7.63 7.83 15.00
C VAL A 102 6.20 8.20 14.62
N PHE A 103 5.22 7.48 15.15
CA PHE A 103 3.81 7.74 14.85
C PHE A 103 3.31 9.05 15.46
N VAL A 104 3.74 9.39 16.68
CA VAL A 104 3.44 10.68 17.32
C VAL A 104 4.03 11.84 16.50
N ILE A 105 5.29 11.73 16.06
CA ILE A 105 5.93 12.73 15.20
C ILE A 105 5.16 12.86 13.87
N TYR A 106 4.75 11.73 13.29
CA TYR A 106 3.95 11.72 12.07
C TYR A 106 2.60 12.41 12.25
N ILE A 107 1.83 12.09 13.31
CA ILE A 107 0.56 12.77 13.61
C ILE A 107 0.78 14.26 13.82
N ALA A 108 1.76 14.65 14.65
CA ALA A 108 2.05 16.06 14.92
C ALA A 108 2.37 16.82 13.62
N THR A 109 3.16 16.20 12.73
CA THR A 109 3.50 16.76 11.41
C THR A 109 2.26 16.90 10.54
N VAL A 110 1.44 15.85 10.41
CA VAL A 110 0.23 15.87 9.57
C VAL A 110 -0.80 16.87 10.11
N VAL A 111 -1.00 16.95 11.42
CA VAL A 111 -1.91 17.91 12.05
C VAL A 111 -1.39 19.34 11.88
N GLY A 112 -0.10 19.58 12.06
CA GLY A 112 0.53 20.88 11.79
C GLY A 112 0.35 21.32 10.33
N LEU A 113 0.60 20.40 9.38
CA LEU A 113 0.34 20.64 7.96
C LEU A 113 -1.15 20.85 7.68
N ALA A 114 -2.05 20.13 8.33
CA ALA A 114 -3.49 20.31 8.19
C ALA A 114 -3.96 21.69 8.70
N PHE A 115 -3.40 22.17 9.81
CA PHE A 115 -3.67 23.53 10.28
C PHE A 115 -3.18 24.59 9.30
N ILE A 116 -1.97 24.45 8.74
CA ILE A 116 -1.47 25.36 7.71
C ILE A 116 -2.34 25.28 6.44
N TYR A 117 -2.66 24.06 6.00
CA TYR A 117 -3.48 23.79 4.83
C TYR A 117 -4.87 24.44 4.94
N THR A 118 -5.55 24.27 6.08
CA THR A 118 -6.89 24.85 6.29
C THR A 118 -6.88 26.38 6.37
N LYS A 119 -5.74 27.01 6.67
CA LYS A 119 -5.59 28.47 6.67
C LYS A 119 -5.22 29.03 5.31
N LEU A 120 -4.41 28.32 4.53
CA LEU A 120 -3.92 28.81 3.25
C LEU A 120 -4.81 28.38 2.08
N TRP A 121 -5.25 27.13 2.05
CA TRP A 121 -5.72 26.44 0.84
C TRP A 121 -7.08 25.73 1.00
N LYS A 122 -7.86 26.07 2.04
CA LYS A 122 -9.17 25.45 2.25
C LYS A 122 -10.09 25.78 1.07
N ASP A 123 -10.44 24.73 0.35
CA ASP A 123 -11.36 24.75 -0.77
C ASP A 123 -12.80 24.95 -0.20
N PRO A 124 -13.62 25.90 -0.71
CA PRO A 124 -14.98 26.09 -0.20
C PRO A 124 -15.83 24.82 -0.43
N GLU A 125 -16.89 24.63 0.36
CA GLU A 125 -17.83 23.53 0.11
C GLU A 125 -18.62 23.81 -1.18
N ILE A 126 -18.90 22.76 -1.95
CA ILE A 126 -19.64 22.83 -3.22
C ILE A 126 -21.09 22.50 -2.92
N ASP A 127 -22.02 23.28 -3.48
CA ASP A 127 -23.43 22.88 -3.51
C ASP A 127 -23.62 21.97 -4.72
N VAL A 128 -23.42 20.67 -4.54
CA VAL A 128 -23.51 19.71 -5.64
C VAL A 128 -24.96 19.61 -6.12
N GLN A 129 -25.32 20.47 -7.06
CA GLN A 129 -26.56 20.36 -7.80
C GLN A 129 -26.46 19.17 -8.75
N ALA A 130 -27.57 18.47 -8.95
CA ALA A 130 -27.60 17.27 -9.79
C ALA A 130 -27.28 17.63 -11.25
N GLU A 131 -26.01 17.50 -11.63
CA GLU A 131 -25.56 17.60 -13.02
C GLU A 131 -25.99 16.37 -13.82
N GLU A 132 -26.02 16.53 -15.15
CA GLU A 132 -26.28 15.43 -16.07
C GLU A 132 -25.28 14.28 -15.85
N PRO A 133 -25.70 13.01 -15.99
CA PRO A 133 -24.81 11.88 -15.77
C PRO A 133 -23.56 11.95 -16.68
N VAL A 134 -22.38 11.83 -16.08
CA VAL A 134 -21.10 11.81 -16.80
C VAL A 134 -20.56 10.38 -16.85
N ASP A 135 -20.03 9.95 -17.99
CA ASP A 135 -19.56 8.56 -18.15
C ASP A 135 -18.30 8.21 -17.35
N HIS A 136 -17.41 9.18 -17.13
CA HIS A 136 -16.12 8.97 -16.48
C HIS A 136 -15.62 10.25 -15.79
N PHE A 137 -14.64 10.10 -14.90
CA PHE A 137 -13.87 11.26 -14.40
C PHE A 137 -13.29 12.02 -15.59
N GLU A 138 -13.44 13.34 -15.60
CA GLU A 138 -12.98 14.19 -16.72
C GLU A 138 -11.46 14.16 -16.87
N HIS A 139 -10.74 13.94 -15.76
CA HIS A 139 -9.30 13.79 -15.76
C HIS A 139 -8.88 12.33 -15.82
N GLY A 140 -7.83 12.03 -16.58
CA GLY A 140 -7.26 10.68 -16.65
C GLY A 140 -6.64 10.23 -15.32
N ALA A 141 -6.66 8.92 -15.06
CA ALA A 141 -6.15 8.35 -13.81
C ALA A 141 -4.66 8.64 -13.54
N PHE A 142 -3.86 8.82 -14.59
CA PHE A 142 -2.43 9.14 -14.52
C PHE A 142 -2.11 10.55 -15.03
N SER A 143 -3.13 11.39 -15.24
CA SER A 143 -2.94 12.77 -15.72
C SER A 143 -2.65 13.76 -14.58
N CYS A 144 -2.25 13.27 -13.40
CA CYS A 144 -1.96 14.11 -12.24
C CYS A 144 -0.88 15.18 -12.54
N LEU A 145 0.05 14.91 -13.45
CA LEU A 145 1.13 15.84 -13.83
C LEU A 145 0.66 17.07 -14.62
N GLU A 146 -0.57 17.08 -15.16
CA GLU A 146 -1.13 18.26 -15.83
C GLU A 146 -1.33 19.43 -14.85
N ASP A 147 -1.57 19.14 -13.57
CA ASP A 147 -1.60 20.11 -12.48
C ASP A 147 -0.55 19.71 -11.43
N MET A 148 0.69 20.12 -11.67
CA MET A 148 1.82 19.81 -10.78
C MET A 148 1.58 20.26 -9.34
N HIS A 149 0.83 21.35 -9.12
CA HIS A 149 0.54 21.84 -7.78
C HIS A 149 -0.36 20.87 -7.03
N VAL A 150 -1.43 20.38 -7.67
CA VAL A 150 -2.32 19.36 -7.08
C VAL A 150 -1.59 18.02 -6.91
N CYS A 151 -0.77 17.62 -7.89
CA CYS A 151 0.01 16.39 -7.77
C CYS A 151 1.00 16.45 -6.60
N PHE A 152 1.72 17.56 -6.45
CA PHE A 152 2.65 17.76 -5.34
C PHE A 152 1.93 17.74 -4.00
N LEU A 153 0.77 18.39 -3.92
CA LEU A 153 -0.09 18.34 -2.74
C LEU A 153 -0.59 16.94 -2.40
N ALA A 154 -1.03 16.18 -3.39
CA ALA A 154 -1.47 14.81 -3.21
C ALA A 154 -0.31 13.88 -2.81
N LEU A 155 0.91 14.15 -3.28
CA LEU A 155 2.10 13.39 -2.92
C LEU A 155 2.60 13.72 -1.51
N CYS A 156 2.81 15.00 -1.20
CA CYS A 156 3.42 15.45 0.05
C CYS A 156 2.43 15.55 1.21
N CYS A 157 1.18 15.86 0.91
CA CYS A 157 0.13 16.12 1.88
C CYS A 157 -1.13 15.28 1.61
N MET A 158 -0.95 14.04 1.14
CA MET A 158 -2.04 13.11 0.80
C MET A 158 -3.19 13.07 1.83
N PRO A 159 -2.93 12.95 3.15
CA PRO A 159 -4.03 12.89 4.13
C PRO A 159 -4.85 14.19 4.15
N CYS A 160 -4.18 15.33 4.08
CA CYS A 160 -4.84 16.64 4.07
C CYS A 160 -5.61 16.85 2.77
N ARG A 161 -4.98 16.53 1.63
CA ARG A 161 -5.60 16.71 0.31
C ARG A 161 -6.80 15.81 0.12
N TRP A 162 -6.71 14.54 0.53
CA TRP A 162 -7.86 13.63 0.48
C TRP A 162 -8.98 14.08 1.42
N ALA A 163 -8.65 14.50 2.64
CA ALA A 163 -9.63 15.02 3.59
C ALA A 163 -10.36 16.28 3.10
N ASP A 164 -9.64 17.19 2.44
CA ASP A 164 -10.17 18.39 1.79
C ASP A 164 -11.13 18.04 0.65
N THR A 165 -10.78 17.07 -0.19
CA THR A 165 -11.66 16.55 -1.24
C THR A 165 -12.96 15.99 -0.67
N MET A 166 -12.89 15.18 0.38
CA MET A 166 -14.08 14.60 1.02
C MET A 166 -14.97 15.67 1.66
N ASN A 167 -14.37 16.72 2.24
CA ASN A 167 -15.10 17.86 2.80
C ASN A 167 -15.79 18.67 1.72
N ALA A 168 -15.06 19.01 0.66
CA ALA A 168 -15.59 19.81 -0.44
C ALA A 168 -16.72 19.09 -1.20
N ALA A 169 -16.68 17.75 -1.28
CA ALA A 169 -17.74 16.93 -1.85
C ALA A 169 -18.92 16.64 -0.87
N GLY A 170 -18.87 17.16 0.36
CA GLY A 170 -19.93 16.92 1.37
C GLY A 170 -20.01 15.49 1.90
N LEU A 171 -19.01 14.64 1.65
CA LEU A 171 -19.00 13.23 2.06
C LEU A 171 -18.57 13.03 3.52
N LEU A 172 -17.55 13.77 3.95
CA LEU A 172 -17.02 13.74 5.31
C LEU A 172 -16.49 15.12 5.69
N GLY A 173 -16.72 15.56 6.92
CA GLY A 173 -16.02 16.74 7.44
C GLY A 173 -14.50 16.55 7.41
N PHE A 174 -13.75 17.62 7.14
CA PHE A 174 -12.29 17.60 6.97
C PHE A 174 -11.55 16.84 8.08
N TRP A 175 -11.85 17.16 9.35
CA TRP A 175 -11.20 16.50 10.49
C TRP A 175 -11.57 15.02 10.62
N SER A 176 -12.82 14.67 10.32
CA SER A 176 -13.27 13.27 10.32
C SER A 176 -12.56 12.45 9.25
N ALA A 177 -12.44 12.98 8.03
CA ALA A 177 -11.71 12.34 6.94
C ALA A 177 -10.20 12.23 7.27
N LEU A 178 -9.61 13.27 7.82
CA LEU A 178 -8.20 13.24 8.24
C LEU A 178 -7.96 12.17 9.32
N MET A 179 -8.83 12.09 10.33
CA MET A 179 -8.73 11.08 11.39
C MET A 179 -8.92 9.67 10.84
N LEU A 180 -9.89 9.45 9.95
CA LEU A 180 -10.07 8.17 9.28
C LEU A 180 -8.79 7.74 8.54
N PHE A 181 -8.18 8.66 7.79
CA PHE A 181 -6.94 8.40 7.09
C PHE A 181 -5.78 8.05 8.04
N LEU A 182 -5.64 8.79 9.13
CA LEU A 182 -4.61 8.55 10.16
C LEU A 182 -4.81 7.18 10.83
N VAL A 183 -6.05 6.80 11.13
CA VAL A 183 -6.41 5.49 11.70
C VAL A 183 -6.06 4.36 10.73
N VAL A 184 -6.45 4.46 9.46
CA VAL A 184 -6.07 3.47 8.43
C VAL A 184 -4.54 3.37 8.30
N SER A 185 -3.84 4.50 8.34
CA SER A 185 -2.37 4.56 8.26
C SER A 185 -1.69 3.94 9.49
N PHE A 186 -2.26 4.13 10.69
CA PHE A 186 -1.80 3.50 11.92
C PHE A 186 -1.89 1.99 11.84
N PHE A 187 -3.10 1.46 11.57
CA PHE A 187 -3.35 0.03 11.54
C PHE A 187 -2.49 -0.67 10.49
N ARG A 188 -2.30 -0.06 9.32
CA ARG A 188 -1.39 -0.59 8.30
C ARG A 188 0.05 -0.70 8.81
N SER A 189 0.56 0.38 9.41
CA SER A 189 1.95 0.43 9.90
C SER A 189 2.17 -0.54 11.06
N TRP A 190 1.21 -0.61 11.99
CA TRP A 190 1.25 -1.49 13.15
C TRP A 190 1.14 -2.97 12.74
N ALA A 191 0.16 -3.32 11.89
CA ALA A 191 -0.04 -4.68 11.41
C ALA A 191 1.18 -5.22 10.67
N GLN A 192 1.79 -4.41 9.80
CA GLN A 192 2.95 -4.80 9.00
C GLN A 192 4.20 -5.14 9.84
N GLU A 193 4.39 -4.47 10.99
CA GLU A 193 5.51 -4.75 11.89
C GLU A 193 5.29 -6.04 12.69
N TYR A 194 4.03 -6.35 13.04
CA TYR A 194 3.70 -7.54 13.81
C TYR A 194 3.71 -8.81 12.95
N ASP A 195 3.02 -8.78 11.80
CA ASP A 195 2.91 -9.93 10.91
C ASP A 195 2.70 -9.45 9.45
N PRO A 196 3.47 -9.96 8.48
CA PRO A 196 3.39 -9.50 7.10
C PRO A 196 2.05 -9.82 6.42
N VAL A 197 1.38 -10.91 6.81
CA VAL A 197 0.06 -11.29 6.30
C VAL A 197 -1.00 -10.34 6.87
N LEU A 198 -0.93 -10.04 8.17
CA LEU A 198 -1.80 -9.05 8.80
C LEU A 198 -1.60 -7.66 8.18
N GLY A 199 -0.34 -7.30 7.88
CA GLY A 199 -0.01 -6.06 7.15
C GLY A 199 -0.66 -5.99 5.77
N LEU A 200 -0.65 -7.09 5.01
CA LEU A 200 -1.33 -7.18 3.72
C LEU A 200 -2.85 -7.02 3.87
N ILE A 201 -3.45 -7.68 4.86
CA ILE A 201 -4.89 -7.58 5.14
C ILE A 201 -5.26 -6.14 5.52
N ALA A 202 -4.50 -5.51 6.41
CA ALA A 202 -4.72 -4.12 6.81
C ALA A 202 -4.57 -3.14 5.64
N TRP A 203 -3.61 -3.39 4.74
CA TRP A 203 -3.45 -2.61 3.52
C TRP A 203 -4.65 -2.76 2.57
N LEU A 204 -5.12 -3.99 2.31
CA LEU A 204 -6.30 -4.24 1.48
C LEU A 204 -7.57 -3.62 2.09
N ALA A 205 -7.73 -3.70 3.42
CA ALA A 205 -8.82 -3.02 4.12
C ALA A 205 -8.76 -1.50 3.93
N GLY A 206 -7.57 -0.90 4.02
CA GLY A 206 -7.37 0.52 3.72
C GLY A 206 -7.74 0.89 2.29
N VAL A 207 -7.29 0.10 1.31
CA VAL A 207 -7.68 0.28 -0.12
C VAL A 207 -9.20 0.21 -0.27
N ALA A 208 -9.86 -0.76 0.37
CA ALA A 208 -11.31 -0.89 0.31
C ALA A 208 -12.04 0.34 0.88
N VAL A 209 -11.54 0.93 1.98
CA VAL A 209 -12.08 2.19 2.52
C VAL A 209 -11.96 3.34 1.52
N PHE A 210 -10.77 3.53 0.93
CA PHE A 210 -10.56 4.63 -0.02
C PHE A 210 -11.37 4.44 -1.31
N VAL A 211 -11.44 3.21 -1.83
CA VAL A 211 -12.30 2.88 -2.98
C VAL A 211 -13.76 3.11 -2.64
N TYR A 212 -14.23 2.75 -1.45
CA TYR A 212 -15.61 3.01 -1.02
C TYR A 212 -15.95 4.49 -1.09
N TYR A 213 -15.12 5.38 -0.53
CA TYR A 213 -15.35 6.82 -0.60
C TYR A 213 -15.22 7.39 -2.02
N ARG A 214 -14.35 6.82 -2.84
CA ARG A 214 -14.29 7.14 -4.27
C ARG A 214 -15.57 6.74 -5.01
N GLN A 215 -16.19 5.61 -4.65
CA GLN A 215 -17.51 5.25 -5.18
C GLN A 215 -18.60 6.20 -4.73
N GLN A 216 -18.55 6.71 -3.50
CA GLN A 216 -19.47 7.76 -3.06
C GLN A 216 -19.25 9.05 -3.84
N LEU A 217 -17.99 9.40 -4.14
CA LEU A 217 -17.65 10.55 -4.96
C LEU A 217 -18.29 10.44 -6.35
N ARG A 218 -18.20 9.27 -7.01
CA ARG A 218 -18.89 9.04 -8.29
C ARG A 218 -20.40 9.27 -8.18
N ARG A 219 -21.04 8.82 -7.10
CA ARG A 219 -22.49 9.03 -6.89
C ARG A 219 -22.84 10.50 -6.71
N VAL A 220 -22.01 11.25 -6.00
CA VAL A 220 -22.20 12.69 -5.77
C VAL A 220 -22.14 13.45 -7.10
N PHE A 221 -21.21 13.12 -7.97
CA PHE A 221 -21.04 13.78 -9.28
C PHE A 221 -21.80 13.09 -10.43
N SER A 222 -22.78 12.22 -10.14
CA SER A 222 -23.52 11.46 -11.17
C SER A 222 -22.62 10.73 -12.18
N ILE A 223 -21.41 10.32 -11.78
CA ILE A 223 -20.46 9.61 -12.63
C ILE A 223 -20.85 8.14 -12.70
N LYS A 224 -20.87 7.58 -13.91
CA LYS A 224 -21.11 6.15 -14.14
C LYS A 224 -20.22 5.27 -13.24
N ASN A 225 -20.82 4.22 -12.70
CA ASN A 225 -20.19 3.32 -11.73
C ASN A 225 -20.50 1.85 -12.03
N ASP A 226 -19.93 1.36 -13.12
CA ASP A 226 -20.03 -0.05 -13.49
C ASP A 226 -18.98 -0.90 -12.74
N THR A 227 -19.17 -2.22 -12.72
CA THR A 227 -18.21 -3.17 -12.11
C THR A 227 -16.78 -2.99 -12.63
N MET A 228 -16.61 -2.66 -13.91
CA MET A 228 -15.28 -2.42 -14.49
C MET A 228 -14.62 -1.15 -13.93
N ASP A 229 -15.39 -0.12 -13.60
CA ASP A 229 -14.85 1.11 -13.02
C ASP A 229 -14.47 0.92 -11.56
N GLN A 230 -15.21 0.08 -10.82
CA GLN A 230 -14.81 -0.33 -9.47
C GLN A 230 -13.47 -1.08 -9.48
N VAL A 231 -13.25 -1.98 -10.45
CA VAL A 231 -11.96 -2.67 -10.61
C VAL A 231 -10.83 -1.69 -10.95
N LYS A 232 -11.08 -0.72 -11.84
CA LYS A 232 -10.10 0.34 -12.15
C LYS A 232 -9.79 1.19 -10.91
N ASP A 233 -10.78 1.52 -10.09
CA ASP A 233 -10.61 2.30 -8.88
C ASP A 233 -9.77 1.54 -7.84
N VAL A 234 -9.99 0.23 -7.68
CA VAL A 234 -9.13 -0.65 -6.87
C VAL A 234 -7.70 -0.65 -7.41
N GLY A 235 -7.52 -0.89 -8.72
CA GLY A 235 -6.20 -0.89 -9.34
C GLY A 235 -5.47 0.45 -9.19
N LEU A 236 -6.19 1.57 -9.31
CA LEU A 236 -5.63 2.90 -9.17
C LEU A 236 -5.17 3.17 -7.73
N TRP A 237 -6.00 2.84 -6.72
CA TRP A 237 -5.62 3.02 -5.32
C TRP A 237 -4.51 2.06 -4.86
N MET A 238 -4.41 0.87 -5.47
CA MET A 238 -3.31 -0.07 -5.23
C MET A 238 -1.99 0.39 -5.87
N CYS A 239 -2.03 0.92 -7.10
CA CYS A 239 -0.84 1.24 -7.88
C CYS A 239 -0.34 2.67 -7.66
N CYS A 240 -1.23 3.67 -7.57
CA CYS A 240 -0.89 5.08 -7.43
C CYS A 240 -1.94 5.85 -6.62
N CYS A 241 -1.91 5.71 -5.29
CA CYS A 241 -2.86 6.38 -4.41
C CYS A 241 -2.82 7.93 -4.49
N TRP A 242 -1.65 8.53 -4.75
CA TRP A 242 -1.57 9.99 -4.94
C TRP A 242 -2.16 10.44 -6.28
N CYS A 243 -2.08 9.61 -7.33
CA CYS A 243 -2.76 9.90 -8.60
C CYS A 243 -4.28 9.86 -8.39
N ALA A 244 -4.77 8.85 -7.66
CA ALA A 244 -6.19 8.74 -7.30
C ALA A 244 -6.67 9.99 -6.55
N ALA A 245 -5.97 10.37 -5.48
CA ALA A 245 -6.30 11.55 -4.69
C ALA A 245 -6.21 12.86 -5.50
N ALA A 246 -5.22 12.99 -6.39
CA ALA A 246 -5.09 14.15 -7.27
C ALA A 246 -6.24 14.25 -8.27
N GLN A 247 -6.62 13.14 -8.90
CA GLN A 247 -7.75 13.07 -9.83
C GLN A 247 -9.07 13.44 -9.14
N GLU A 248 -9.33 12.86 -7.96
CA GLU A 248 -10.53 13.17 -7.16
C GLU A 248 -10.60 14.66 -6.82
N ALA A 249 -9.46 15.22 -6.39
CA ALA A 249 -9.42 16.60 -5.98
C ALA A 249 -9.51 17.59 -7.15
N ARG A 250 -9.09 17.20 -8.37
CA ARG A 250 -9.30 18.00 -9.58
C ARG A 250 -10.75 17.96 -10.03
N GLN A 251 -11.41 16.79 -9.99
CA GLN A 251 -12.83 16.66 -10.32
C GLN A 251 -13.68 17.61 -9.47
N VAL A 252 -13.49 17.56 -8.14
CA VAL A 252 -14.17 18.46 -7.20
C VAL A 252 -13.89 19.93 -7.51
N ARG A 253 -12.67 20.30 -7.90
CA ARG A 253 -12.34 21.69 -8.28
C ARG A 253 -12.93 22.15 -9.59
N GLN A 254 -13.15 21.25 -10.54
CA GLN A 254 -13.72 21.60 -11.84
C GLN A 254 -15.20 21.96 -11.71
N THR A 255 -15.96 21.16 -10.96
CA THR A 255 -17.37 21.43 -10.67
C THR A 255 -17.57 22.82 -10.04
N LYS A 256 -16.68 23.23 -9.12
CA LYS A 256 -16.71 24.60 -8.54
C LYS A 256 -16.64 25.74 -9.55
N LYS A 257 -15.90 25.55 -10.63
CA LYS A 257 -15.71 26.63 -11.62
C LYS A 257 -16.93 26.83 -12.50
N MET A 258 -17.85 25.86 -12.54
CA MET A 258 -19.08 25.93 -13.33
C MET A 258 -20.21 26.66 -12.61
N GLU A 259 -20.12 26.84 -11.28
CA GLU A 259 -21.12 27.56 -10.47
C GLU A 259 -20.97 29.09 -10.48
N VAL A 260 -19.88 29.62 -11.05
CA VAL A 260 -19.55 31.07 -11.09
C VAL A 260 -19.94 31.67 -12.43
#